data_AF-A0A495JMG1-F1
#
_entry.id   AF-A0A495JMG1-F1
#
_cell.length_a   1.000
_cell.length_b   1.000
_cell.length_c   1.000
_cell.angle_alpha   90.00
_cell.angle_beta   90.00
_cell.angle_gamma   90.00
#
_symmetry.space_group_name_H-M   'P 1'
#
loop_
_entity.id
_entity.type
_entity.pdbx_description
1 polymer ?
#
loop_
_entity_poly.entity_id
_entity_poly.type
_entity_poly.pdbx_seq_one_letter_code
_entity_poly.pdbx_strand_id
1 'polypeptide(L)'
;MTVSVAGDLARTGESSWTGPDGDPGAGRATAVGPVRRTSLGQRAGQIVAAQSAVALLLAAAGHGPLVLTAAGLGAAVLVLTAWLRLRRRWLFEWIAVGTRYLLRRRALAPNADPAALLDLLAPGAGVLSVDLAGDAAAVISDGYGLTAVLELGDPTGLLADTAQSLPSPASLLPATGAQTPPVRIQLVLAGAPAPTLRAGGGTPATSYRQLTDGRLLGHERALLAVRVVRTEGWSEVDLRRALSSTVRKVRRRLAPVPARPLGERAALGVLAELAHHDGAQPAQESWQAVRLGGLLQTTFRLRRWPDPKSETARRLVPRLLALPATATTVSLAAGPRGAAGDPVPVDLTVRVAAENAAGLSATTQALRRLLAAENATGRRLDGEQLDGLAATLPVGTPSAALAQRSASAMVDLLDLPFGTAGLMIGANRHGAAVTVRLFRAEPTRVLLIGGVAAAQLVALRAMALGARVVVQTARPRVWEPFVRAVSAPGETIPLIPPGRQVGGPPGTPLHPLLVVVDVGPVGAEAQPGPGWQASLVVRDGLTPADTDAVSRADLVILQPLRADEAALAGVALGLGDSAEWLTRIRGDMVGVVNRRVLRWALLSATPIEVQLIGPPTRS
;
A
#
# COMPACT_ATOMS: atom_id res chain seq x y z
N MET A 1 30.68 -22.47 61.70
CA MET A 1 30.83 -22.94 63.10
C MET A 1 29.89 -22.08 63.95
N THR A 2 29.11 -22.69 64.87
CA THR A 2 28.12 -22.07 65.80
C THR A 2 27.02 -21.18 65.16
N VAL A 3 25.71 -21.50 65.10
CA VAL A 3 24.69 -22.03 66.06
C VAL A 3 23.85 -20.92 66.74
N SER A 4 22.54 -21.19 66.87
CA SER A 4 21.47 -20.47 67.61
C SER A 4 20.93 -19.18 66.98
N VAL A 5 19.63 -18.81 67.11
CA VAL A 5 18.45 -19.50 67.72
C VAL A 5 17.12 -19.10 67.01
N ALA A 6 15.99 -19.72 67.36
CA ALA A 6 14.65 -19.41 66.83
C ALA A 6 13.91 -18.27 67.57
N GLY A 7 12.84 -17.71 66.97
CA GLY A 7 11.96 -16.71 67.61
C GLY A 7 10.68 -16.49 66.81
N ASP A 8 9.59 -17.17 67.22
CA ASP A 8 8.23 -16.98 66.71
C ASP A 8 7.55 -15.78 67.40
N LEU A 9 6.58 -15.11 66.73
CA LEU A 9 5.40 -14.42 67.32
C LEU A 9 4.63 -13.54 66.29
N ALA A 10 3.50 -14.09 65.83
CA ALA A 10 2.15 -13.51 65.89
C ALA A 10 1.84 -12.02 65.49
N ARG A 11 0.87 -11.89 64.54
CA ARG A 11 -0.24 -10.90 64.42
C ARG A 11 0.14 -9.40 64.38
N THR A 12 -0.34 -8.59 63.43
CA THR A 12 -1.74 -8.24 63.13
C THR A 12 -1.82 -7.45 61.82
N GLY A 13 -2.94 -7.48 61.10
CA GLY A 13 -3.09 -6.67 59.88
C GLY A 13 -4.28 -7.00 58.99
N GLU A 14 -5.46 -7.27 59.55
CA GLU A 14 -6.69 -7.26 58.75
C GLU A 14 -7.12 -5.81 58.48
N SER A 15 -7.19 -5.42 57.20
CA SER A 15 -8.07 -4.34 56.75
C SER A 15 -9.04 -4.89 55.71
N SER A 16 -10.31 -4.77 56.05
CA SER A 16 -11.43 -5.55 55.51
C SER A 16 -12.29 -4.74 54.53
N TRP A 17 -13.17 -5.45 53.79
CA TRP A 17 -14.30 -4.93 53.00
C TRP A 17 -13.92 -4.15 51.71
N THR A 18 -14.68 -4.17 50.60
CA THR A 18 -16.07 -4.62 50.33
C THR A 18 -16.21 -5.01 48.84
N GLY A 19 -17.14 -5.91 48.47
CA GLY A 19 -17.60 -6.13 47.07
C GLY A 19 -18.71 -5.15 46.65
N PRO A 20 -19.60 -5.43 45.67
CA PRO A 20 -19.78 -6.68 44.88
C PRO A 20 -19.91 -6.40 43.35
N ASP A 21 -20.80 -7.14 42.66
CA ASP A 21 -21.18 -7.09 41.22
C ASP A 21 -20.16 -7.63 40.20
N GLY A 22 -20.52 -8.42 39.18
CA GLY A 22 -21.79 -9.07 38.86
C GLY A 22 -21.66 -9.85 37.54
N ASP A 23 -21.89 -11.17 37.54
CA ASP A 23 -21.84 -12.01 36.32
C ASP A 23 -23.18 -11.94 35.58
N PRO A 24 -23.16 -11.64 34.27
CA PRO A 24 -23.77 -12.61 33.38
C PRO A 24 -23.03 -12.80 32.04
N GLY A 25 -22.89 -14.05 31.63
CA GLY A 25 -22.94 -14.41 30.20
C GLY A 25 -21.67 -15.00 29.60
N ALA A 26 -21.10 -16.04 30.23
CA ALA A 26 -20.07 -16.88 29.62
C ALA A 26 -20.59 -17.68 28.40
N GLY A 27 -20.74 -16.99 27.27
CA GLY A 27 -20.99 -17.62 25.97
C GLY A 27 -19.82 -18.52 25.58
N ARG A 28 -20.02 -19.84 25.60
CA ARG A 28 -19.05 -20.84 25.15
C ARG A 28 -18.72 -20.67 23.67
N ALA A 29 -17.72 -19.85 23.36
CA ALA A 29 -17.06 -19.86 22.06
C ALA A 29 -16.38 -21.23 21.87
N THR A 30 -16.95 -22.07 21.01
CA THR A 30 -16.38 -23.38 20.66
C THR A 30 -15.03 -23.18 19.98
N ALA A 31 -13.95 -23.42 20.72
CA ALA A 31 -12.59 -23.29 20.22
C ALA A 31 -12.27 -24.35 19.16
N VAL A 32 -12.52 -24.03 17.89
CA VAL A 32 -12.06 -24.83 16.76
C VAL A 32 -10.55 -24.63 16.61
N GLY A 33 -9.79 -25.57 17.18
CA GLY A 33 -8.33 -25.53 17.17
C GLY A 33 -7.74 -25.47 15.73
N PRO A 34 -6.68 -24.69 15.49
CA PRO A 34 -6.12 -24.53 14.15
C PRO A 34 -5.42 -25.80 13.69
N VAL A 35 -6.04 -26.53 12.75
CA VAL A 35 -5.47 -27.74 12.15
C VAL A 35 -4.17 -27.40 11.41
N ARG A 36 -3.02 -27.74 12.02
CA ARG A 36 -1.67 -27.67 11.41
C ARG A 36 -1.59 -28.57 10.17
N ARG A 37 -1.93 -28.03 8.99
CA ARG A 37 -1.66 -28.68 7.70
C ARG A 37 -0.23 -28.39 7.24
N THR A 38 0.72 -29.19 7.72
CA THR A 38 2.07 -29.28 7.13
C THR A 38 2.00 -29.98 5.76
N SER A 39 3.06 -29.87 4.95
CA SER A 39 3.16 -30.57 3.65
C SER A 39 3.08 -32.10 3.76
N LEU A 40 3.43 -32.67 4.92
CA LEU A 40 3.22 -34.08 5.24
C LEU A 40 1.74 -34.48 5.25
N GLY A 41 0.85 -33.57 5.67
CA GLY A 41 -0.60 -33.78 5.67
C GLY A 41 -1.20 -33.99 4.27
N GLN A 42 -0.54 -33.50 3.20
CA GLN A 42 -0.99 -33.73 1.83
C GLN A 42 -0.83 -35.21 1.41
N ARG A 43 0.28 -35.85 1.83
CA ARG A 43 0.48 -37.29 1.60
C ARG A 43 -0.41 -38.12 2.53
N ALA A 44 -0.55 -37.72 3.79
CA ALA A 44 -1.43 -38.40 4.74
C ALA A 44 -2.89 -38.46 4.25
N GLY A 45 -3.44 -37.36 3.71
CA GLY A 45 -4.80 -37.34 3.17
C GLY A 45 -5.00 -38.29 1.98
N GLN A 46 -4.00 -38.43 1.09
CA GLN A 46 -4.06 -39.37 -0.03
C GLN A 46 -3.96 -40.84 0.41
N ILE A 47 -3.15 -41.11 1.46
CA ILE A 47 -3.04 -42.44 2.08
C ILE A 47 -4.36 -42.81 2.77
N VAL A 48 -4.94 -41.90 3.58
CA VAL A 48 -6.23 -42.13 4.24
C VAL A 48 -7.35 -42.34 3.22
N ALA A 49 -7.41 -41.54 2.14
CA ALA A 49 -8.40 -41.75 1.07
C ALA A 49 -8.26 -43.13 0.40
N ALA A 50 -7.03 -43.61 0.16
CA ALA A 50 -6.79 -44.94 -0.38
C ALA A 50 -7.18 -46.05 0.62
N GLN A 51 -6.84 -45.91 1.90
CA GLN A 51 -7.24 -46.82 2.97
C GLN A 51 -8.76 -46.88 3.12
N SER A 52 -9.44 -45.73 3.09
CA SER A 52 -10.90 -45.64 3.14
C SER A 52 -11.56 -46.28 1.92
N ALA A 53 -11.00 -46.12 0.72
CA ALA A 53 -11.51 -46.77 -0.49
C ALA A 53 -11.40 -48.30 -0.42
N VAL A 54 -10.28 -48.83 0.10
CA VAL A 54 -10.11 -50.28 0.34
C VAL A 54 -11.06 -50.79 1.43
N ALA A 55 -11.18 -50.07 2.55
CA ALA A 55 -12.09 -50.43 3.64
C ALA A 55 -13.57 -50.44 3.20
N LEU A 56 -13.99 -49.49 2.35
CA LEU A 56 -15.34 -49.41 1.80
C LEU A 56 -15.66 -50.64 0.91
N LEU A 57 -14.70 -51.08 0.10
CA LEU A 57 -14.84 -52.28 -0.73
C LEU A 57 -14.89 -53.56 0.10
N LEU A 58 -14.05 -53.67 1.14
CA LEU A 58 -14.04 -54.82 2.05
C LEU A 58 -15.34 -54.92 2.87
N ALA A 59 -15.88 -53.79 3.35
CA ALA A 59 -17.15 -53.75 4.09
C ALA A 59 -18.38 -54.07 3.22
N ALA A 60 -18.29 -53.93 1.90
CA ALA A 60 -19.34 -54.32 0.96
C ALA A 60 -19.26 -55.78 0.50
N ALA A 61 -18.14 -56.48 0.78
CA ALA A 61 -17.96 -57.86 0.40
C ALA A 61 -18.95 -58.77 1.15
N GLY A 62 -19.74 -59.56 0.41
CA GLY A 62 -20.76 -60.45 0.98
C GLY A 62 -22.14 -59.82 1.18
N HIS A 63 -22.36 -58.54 0.82
CA HIS A 63 -23.67 -57.86 0.95
C HIS A 63 -24.43 -57.70 -0.38
N GLY A 64 -24.08 -58.51 -1.39
CA GLY A 64 -24.76 -58.57 -2.69
C GLY A 64 -24.23 -57.56 -3.73
N PRO A 65 -24.60 -57.75 -5.02
CA PRO A 65 -23.98 -57.03 -6.14
C PRO A 65 -24.29 -55.53 -6.12
N LEU A 66 -25.49 -55.12 -5.73
CA LEU A 66 -25.87 -53.70 -5.67
C LEU A 66 -25.01 -52.92 -4.67
N VAL A 67 -24.85 -53.44 -3.44
CA VAL A 67 -24.02 -52.83 -2.40
C VAL A 67 -22.55 -52.75 -2.85
N LEU A 68 -22.04 -53.81 -3.49
CA LEU A 68 -20.68 -53.82 -4.04
C LEU A 68 -20.49 -52.79 -5.16
N THR A 69 -21.46 -52.61 -6.07
CA THR A 69 -21.37 -51.57 -7.12
C THR A 69 -21.41 -50.15 -6.55
N ALA A 70 -22.24 -49.89 -5.53
CA ALA A 70 -22.30 -48.61 -4.85
C ALA A 70 -20.98 -48.29 -4.11
N ALA A 71 -20.41 -49.27 -3.41
CA ALA A 71 -19.09 -49.15 -2.78
C ALA A 71 -17.97 -48.96 -3.82
N GLY A 72 -18.04 -49.65 -4.97
CA GLY A 72 -17.13 -49.46 -6.10
C GLY A 72 -17.13 -48.02 -6.62
N LEU A 73 -18.32 -47.43 -6.83
CA LEU A 73 -18.46 -46.04 -7.23
C LEU A 73 -17.93 -45.08 -6.15
N GLY A 74 -18.24 -45.32 -4.88
CA GLY A 74 -17.72 -44.51 -3.76
C GLY A 74 -16.19 -44.55 -3.65
N ALA A 75 -15.59 -45.74 -3.77
CA ALA A 75 -14.15 -45.94 -3.77
C ALA A 75 -13.49 -45.25 -4.99
N ALA A 76 -14.08 -45.37 -6.18
CA ALA A 76 -13.62 -44.68 -7.38
C ALA A 76 -13.65 -43.14 -7.21
N VAL A 77 -14.72 -42.58 -6.62
CA VAL A 77 -14.81 -41.14 -6.32
C VAL A 77 -13.75 -40.71 -5.31
N LEU A 78 -13.49 -41.48 -4.25
CA LEU A 78 -12.43 -41.19 -3.27
C LEU A 78 -11.04 -41.18 -3.93
N VAL A 79 -10.73 -42.17 -4.77
CA VAL A 79 -9.44 -42.24 -5.47
C VAL A 79 -9.31 -41.10 -6.49
N LEU A 80 -10.33 -40.84 -7.31
CA LEU A 80 -10.34 -39.75 -8.29
C LEU A 80 -10.21 -38.39 -7.61
N THR A 81 -10.90 -38.13 -6.50
CA THR A 81 -10.80 -36.84 -5.79
C THR A 81 -9.44 -36.65 -5.12
N ALA A 82 -8.82 -37.71 -4.61
CA ALA A 82 -7.50 -37.67 -3.98
C ALA A 82 -6.33 -37.57 -4.99
N TRP A 83 -6.45 -38.18 -6.18
CA TRP A 83 -5.34 -38.35 -7.14
C TRP A 83 -5.49 -37.61 -8.48
N LEU A 84 -6.68 -37.13 -8.87
CA LEU A 84 -6.84 -36.40 -10.14
C LEU A 84 -6.30 -34.96 -10.01
N ARG A 85 -5.45 -34.54 -10.95
CA ARG A 85 -4.71 -33.26 -10.86
C ARG A 85 -5.12 -32.24 -11.94
N LEU A 86 -6.16 -31.44 -11.66
CA LEU A 86 -6.60 -30.37 -12.56
C LEU A 86 -5.84 -29.05 -12.33
N ARG A 87 -5.35 -28.44 -13.43
CA ARG A 87 -4.69 -27.11 -13.42
C ARG A 87 -3.57 -26.99 -12.35
N ARG A 88 -2.77 -28.05 -12.20
CA ARG A 88 -1.65 -28.20 -11.24
C ARG A 88 -2.02 -28.27 -9.75
N ARG A 89 -3.31 -28.31 -9.38
CA ARG A 89 -3.83 -28.66 -8.03
C ARG A 89 -4.52 -30.03 -8.06
N TRP A 90 -4.67 -30.67 -6.90
CA TRP A 90 -5.46 -31.90 -6.78
C TRP A 90 -6.96 -31.59 -6.72
N LEU A 91 -7.82 -32.52 -7.13
CA LEU A 91 -9.27 -32.30 -7.17
C LEU A 91 -9.85 -32.01 -5.78
N PHE A 92 -9.37 -32.68 -4.72
CA PHE A 92 -9.77 -32.34 -3.34
C PHE A 92 -9.41 -30.90 -2.91
N GLU A 93 -8.33 -30.30 -3.45
CA GLU A 93 -8.02 -28.88 -3.21
C GLU A 93 -9.06 -27.97 -3.88
N TRP A 94 -9.48 -28.32 -5.10
CA TRP A 94 -10.53 -27.58 -5.82
C TRP A 94 -11.89 -27.72 -5.14
N ILE A 95 -12.22 -28.90 -4.62
CA ILE A 95 -13.43 -29.11 -3.81
C ILE A 95 -13.36 -28.24 -2.55
N ALA A 96 -12.26 -28.28 -1.79
CA ALA A 96 -12.12 -27.47 -0.57
C ALA A 96 -12.18 -25.95 -0.83
N VAL A 97 -11.63 -25.48 -1.97
CA VAL A 97 -11.75 -24.08 -2.41
C VAL A 97 -13.19 -23.76 -2.84
N GLY A 98 -13.83 -24.61 -3.64
CA GLY A 98 -15.21 -24.46 -4.10
C GLY A 98 -16.20 -24.41 -2.95
N THR A 99 -16.11 -25.35 -2.00
CA THR A 99 -16.94 -25.38 -0.79
C THR A 99 -16.73 -24.13 0.06
N ARG A 100 -15.49 -23.68 0.29
CA ARG A 100 -15.25 -22.43 1.04
C ARG A 100 -15.81 -21.21 0.32
N TYR A 101 -15.62 -21.12 -1.00
CA TYR A 101 -16.14 -20.03 -1.83
C TYR A 101 -17.68 -19.98 -1.79
N LEU A 102 -18.36 -21.13 -1.85
CA LEU A 102 -19.82 -21.19 -1.79
C LEU A 102 -20.38 -20.83 -0.40
N LEU A 103 -19.73 -21.30 0.67
CA LEU A 103 -20.21 -21.13 2.05
C LEU A 103 -19.84 -19.78 2.70
N ARG A 104 -18.80 -19.06 2.22
CA ARG A 104 -18.41 -17.78 2.82
C ARG A 104 -19.29 -16.60 2.38
N ARG A 105 -19.33 -15.56 3.21
CA ARG A 105 -19.79 -14.23 2.78
C ARG A 105 -18.87 -13.72 1.68
N ARG A 106 -19.47 -13.19 0.60
CA ARG A 106 -18.78 -12.77 -0.63
C ARG A 106 -19.12 -11.35 -1.07
N ALA A 107 -19.95 -10.64 -0.32
CA ALA A 107 -20.42 -9.32 -0.68
C ALA A 107 -20.48 -8.41 0.54
N LEU A 108 -20.30 -7.12 0.29
CA LEU A 108 -20.50 -6.03 1.24
C LEU A 108 -21.59 -5.11 0.68
N ALA A 109 -22.49 -4.65 1.53
CA ALA A 109 -23.52 -3.68 1.15
C ALA A 109 -22.87 -2.35 0.69
N PRO A 110 -23.56 -1.54 -0.16
CA PRO A 110 -23.17 -0.16 -0.36
C PRO A 110 -23.28 0.64 0.95
N ASN A 111 -22.52 1.73 1.04
CA ASN A 111 -22.38 2.59 2.23
C ASN A 111 -21.83 1.88 3.48
N ALA A 112 -21.11 0.77 3.31
CA ALA A 112 -20.47 0.05 4.40
C ALA A 112 -19.16 0.71 4.84
N ASP A 113 -18.96 0.83 6.15
CA ASP A 113 -17.75 1.39 6.76
C ASP A 113 -16.51 0.48 6.56
N PRO A 114 -15.29 1.04 6.44
CA PRO A 114 -14.01 0.32 6.58
C PRO A 114 -13.94 -0.84 7.60
N ALA A 115 -14.57 -0.75 8.77
CA ALA A 115 -14.59 -1.83 9.75
C ALA A 115 -15.37 -3.06 9.25
N ALA A 116 -16.44 -2.87 8.47
CA ALA A 116 -17.21 -3.95 7.87
C ALA A 116 -16.44 -4.65 6.72
N LEU A 117 -15.52 -3.94 6.05
CA LEU A 117 -14.56 -4.57 5.15
C LEU A 117 -13.57 -5.45 5.91
N LEU A 118 -13.09 -5.01 7.09
CA LEU A 118 -12.21 -5.83 7.92
C LEU A 118 -12.91 -7.12 8.39
N ASP A 119 -14.16 -7.05 8.86
CA ASP A 119 -14.93 -8.23 9.25
C ASP A 119 -15.21 -9.19 8.06
N LEU A 120 -15.45 -8.67 6.85
CA LEU A 120 -15.58 -9.51 5.65
C LEU A 120 -14.28 -10.28 5.32
N LEU A 121 -13.11 -9.69 5.60
CA LEU A 121 -11.80 -10.25 5.25
C LEU A 121 -11.19 -11.12 6.36
N ALA A 122 -11.47 -10.79 7.61
CA ALA A 122 -11.05 -11.52 8.79
C ALA A 122 -12.19 -11.50 9.82
N PRO A 123 -13.18 -12.41 9.71
CA PRO A 123 -14.34 -12.44 10.59
C PRO A 123 -13.95 -12.51 12.06
N GLY A 124 -14.50 -11.59 12.86
CA GLY A 124 -14.15 -11.44 14.27
C GLY A 124 -12.79 -10.78 14.54
N ALA A 125 -12.17 -10.13 13.55
CA ALA A 125 -11.04 -9.25 13.77
C ALA A 125 -11.51 -7.88 14.32
N GLY A 126 -11.06 -7.52 15.52
CA GLY A 126 -11.29 -6.21 16.12
C GLY A 126 -10.06 -5.31 15.98
N VAL A 127 -10.27 -3.99 15.88
CA VAL A 127 -9.19 -3.00 16.04
C VAL A 127 -9.25 -2.46 17.46
N LEU A 128 -8.11 -2.44 18.13
CA LEU A 128 -7.96 -1.95 19.52
C LEU A 128 -6.87 -0.88 19.56
N SER A 129 -7.09 0.19 20.32
CA SER A 129 -6.03 1.15 20.64
C SER A 129 -5.14 0.62 21.77
N VAL A 130 -3.82 0.58 21.55
CA VAL A 130 -2.80 0.11 22.50
C VAL A 130 -1.58 1.03 22.41
N ASP A 131 -0.98 1.39 23.55
CA ASP A 131 0.33 2.04 23.55
C ASP A 131 1.42 1.07 23.05
N LEU A 132 2.01 1.39 21.90
CA LEU A 132 3.13 0.66 21.32
C LEU A 132 4.39 1.53 21.30
N ALA A 133 5.12 1.43 22.42
CA ALA A 133 6.43 2.06 22.64
C ALA A 133 6.37 3.60 22.79
N GLY A 134 5.33 4.11 23.45
CA GLY A 134 5.08 5.53 23.75
C GLY A 134 4.10 6.20 22.78
N ASP A 135 3.69 5.50 21.74
CA ASP A 135 2.80 5.98 20.68
C ASP A 135 1.47 5.20 20.72
N ALA A 136 0.33 5.90 20.75
CA ALA A 136 -0.99 5.27 20.67
C ALA A 136 -1.22 4.65 19.28
N ALA A 137 -1.43 3.33 19.24
CA ALA A 137 -1.39 2.55 18.01
C ALA A 137 -2.55 1.56 17.89
N ALA A 138 -3.02 1.38 16.65
CA ALA A 138 -3.98 0.37 16.28
C ALA A 138 -3.33 -1.03 16.30
N VAL A 139 -3.93 -1.92 17.08
CA VAL A 139 -3.66 -3.36 17.07
C VAL A 139 -4.87 -4.09 16.53
N ILE A 140 -4.69 -4.76 15.39
CA ILE A 140 -5.70 -5.67 14.83
C ILE A 140 -5.57 -7.00 15.58
N SER A 141 -6.60 -7.35 16.35
CA SER A 141 -6.69 -8.58 17.13
C SER A 141 -7.64 -9.55 16.43
N ASP A 142 -7.17 -10.77 16.15
CA ASP A 142 -8.00 -11.85 15.63
C ASP A 142 -7.71 -13.18 16.37
N GLY A 143 -8.47 -14.23 16.07
CA GLY A 143 -8.32 -15.54 16.71
C GLY A 143 -6.93 -16.20 16.54
N TYR A 144 -6.10 -15.71 15.62
CA TYR A 144 -4.76 -16.22 15.32
C TYR A 144 -3.62 -15.28 15.78
N GLY A 145 -3.89 -14.09 16.32
CA GLY A 145 -2.82 -13.20 16.80
C GLY A 145 -3.16 -11.71 16.94
N LEU A 146 -2.13 -10.93 17.24
CA LEU A 146 -2.18 -9.47 17.34
C LEU A 146 -1.25 -8.85 16.29
N THR A 147 -1.73 -7.86 15.53
CA THR A 147 -0.97 -7.19 14.45
C THR A 147 -0.93 -5.68 14.66
N ALA A 148 0.27 -5.11 14.75
CA ALA A 148 0.48 -3.66 14.70
C ALA A 148 0.78 -3.22 13.26
N VAL A 149 0.21 -2.09 12.84
CA VAL A 149 0.46 -1.49 11.51
C VAL A 149 1.34 -0.26 11.65
N LEU A 150 2.46 -0.25 10.93
CA LEU A 150 3.33 0.91 10.79
C LEU A 150 3.29 1.42 9.35
N GLU A 151 3.20 2.74 9.19
CA GLU A 151 3.46 3.41 7.92
C GLU A 151 4.94 3.81 7.82
N LEU A 152 5.53 3.59 6.66
CA LEU A 152 6.94 3.86 6.38
C LEU A 152 7.09 5.17 5.57
N GLY A 153 8.15 5.91 5.86
CA GLY A 153 8.45 7.22 5.27
C GLY A 153 7.88 8.40 6.07
N ASP A 154 8.26 9.61 5.67
CA ASP A 154 7.63 10.84 6.17
C ASP A 154 6.36 11.13 5.34
N PRO A 155 5.13 11.10 5.92
CA PRO A 155 3.91 11.52 5.22
C PRO A 155 3.92 13.00 4.85
N THR A 156 4.65 13.81 5.61
CA THR A 156 4.75 15.26 5.43
C THR A 156 5.94 15.70 4.58
N GLY A 157 6.84 14.78 4.25
CA GLY A 157 7.93 14.97 3.30
C GLY A 157 7.39 15.01 1.88
N LEU A 158 7.36 16.20 1.28
CA LEU A 158 6.87 16.39 -0.08
C LEU A 158 7.97 16.19 -1.14
N LEU A 159 9.20 16.60 -0.83
CA LEU A 159 10.34 16.48 -1.74
C LEU A 159 10.93 15.07 -1.70
N ALA A 160 11.11 14.50 -2.89
CA ALA A 160 11.72 13.20 -3.11
C ALA A 160 12.80 13.32 -4.21
N ASP A 161 14.07 13.27 -3.79
CA ASP A 161 15.26 13.36 -4.65
C ASP A 161 16.14 12.09 -4.63
N THR A 162 15.93 11.21 -3.65
CA THR A 162 16.78 10.05 -3.36
C THR A 162 15.93 8.88 -2.89
N ALA A 163 16.02 7.73 -3.56
CA ALA A 163 15.35 6.51 -3.12
C ALA A 163 15.94 5.98 -1.81
N GLN A 164 15.08 5.63 -0.86
CA GLN A 164 15.45 4.86 0.32
C GLN A 164 15.29 3.37 0.00
N SER A 165 16.25 2.53 0.42
CA SER A 165 16.11 1.07 0.29
C SER A 165 15.50 0.50 1.56
N LEU A 166 14.36 -0.17 1.44
CA LEU A 166 13.70 -0.83 2.58
C LEU A 166 14.38 -2.19 2.87
N PRO A 167 14.62 -2.54 4.14
CA PRO A 167 15.12 -3.86 4.50
C PRO A 167 14.07 -4.96 4.26
N SER A 168 14.53 -6.19 3.98
CA SER A 168 13.65 -7.33 3.74
C SER A 168 12.80 -7.67 4.98
N PRO A 169 11.56 -8.18 4.82
CA PRO A 169 10.75 -8.66 5.95
C PRO A 169 11.42 -9.77 6.77
N ALA A 170 12.30 -10.57 6.15
CA ALA A 170 13.02 -11.65 6.83
C ALA A 170 14.17 -11.11 7.71
N SER A 171 14.88 -10.07 7.26
CA SER A 171 15.94 -9.40 8.06
C SER A 171 15.39 -8.68 9.30
N LEU A 172 14.13 -8.23 9.24
CA LEU A 172 13.45 -7.56 10.35
C LEU A 172 12.98 -8.52 11.45
N LEU A 173 12.92 -9.84 11.20
CA LEU A 173 12.42 -10.81 12.19
C LEU A 173 13.31 -10.86 13.45
N PRO A 174 12.71 -10.90 14.66
CA PRO A 174 13.48 -11.11 15.89
C PRO A 174 14.10 -12.52 15.90
N ALA A 175 15.14 -12.70 16.72
CA ALA A 175 15.66 -14.03 17.01
C ALA A 175 14.60 -14.86 17.73
N THR A 176 14.54 -16.16 17.42
CA THR A 176 13.65 -17.14 18.06
C THR A 176 14.24 -17.58 19.39
N GLY A 177 13.44 -17.52 20.46
CA GLY A 177 13.76 -18.09 21.76
C GLY A 177 12.50 -18.58 22.45
N ALA A 178 12.62 -19.55 23.35
CA ALA A 178 11.48 -20.19 24.03
C ALA A 178 10.55 -19.20 24.76
N GLN A 179 11.09 -18.05 25.19
CA GLN A 179 10.36 -16.96 25.85
C GLN A 179 9.84 -15.89 24.88
N THR A 180 9.68 -16.20 23.59
CA THR A 180 9.13 -15.25 22.60
C THR A 180 8.05 -15.93 21.74
N PRO A 181 6.82 -15.41 21.68
CA PRO A 181 5.80 -15.95 20.80
C PRO A 181 6.20 -15.78 19.31
N PRO A 182 5.72 -16.64 18.39
CA PRO A 182 6.17 -16.62 17.00
C PRO A 182 5.77 -15.32 16.29
N VAL A 183 6.74 -14.65 15.65
CA VAL A 183 6.52 -13.37 14.96
C VAL A 183 6.49 -13.56 13.44
N ARG A 184 5.54 -12.89 12.76
CA ARG A 184 5.49 -12.72 11.31
C ARG A 184 5.59 -11.23 10.97
N ILE A 185 6.33 -10.91 9.90
CA ILE A 185 6.43 -9.54 9.39
C ILE A 185 5.95 -9.54 7.94
N GLN A 186 5.15 -8.55 7.58
CA GLN A 186 4.62 -8.35 6.24
C GLN A 186 4.84 -6.91 5.80
N LEU A 187 5.61 -6.72 4.73
CA LEU A 187 5.77 -5.45 4.03
C LEU A 187 4.76 -5.40 2.87
N VAL A 188 3.92 -4.37 2.86
CA VAL A 188 2.95 -4.07 1.81
C VAL A 188 3.40 -2.81 1.10
N LEU A 189 3.62 -2.93 -0.21
CA LEU A 189 3.98 -1.84 -1.11
C LEU A 189 2.84 -1.67 -2.11
N ALA A 190 2.23 -0.50 -2.15
CA ALA A 190 1.22 -0.13 -3.13
C ALA A 190 1.75 0.97 -4.03
N GLY A 191 1.38 0.95 -5.31
CA GLY A 191 1.77 1.97 -6.27
C GLY A 191 0.79 2.10 -7.43
N ALA A 192 0.70 3.31 -7.97
CA ALA A 192 0.02 3.62 -9.21
C ALA A 192 1.06 4.11 -10.23
N PRO A 193 1.13 3.53 -11.45
CA PRO A 193 2.11 3.94 -12.46
C PRO A 193 1.81 5.35 -12.99
N ALA A 194 2.86 6.10 -13.35
CA ALA A 194 2.72 7.33 -14.13
C ALA A 194 3.46 7.18 -15.48
N PRO A 195 2.81 7.48 -16.63
CA PRO A 195 1.42 7.92 -16.75
C PRO A 195 0.40 6.83 -16.38
N THR A 196 -0.75 7.24 -15.87
CA THR A 196 -1.85 6.33 -15.52
C THR A 196 -2.50 5.74 -16.78
N LEU A 197 -3.14 4.57 -16.64
CA LEU A 197 -3.93 3.98 -17.73
C LEU A 197 -5.04 4.89 -18.25
N ARG A 198 -5.62 5.71 -17.35
CA ARG A 198 -6.70 6.65 -17.66
C ARG A 198 -6.23 7.82 -18.52
N ALA A 199 -5.06 8.40 -18.20
CA ALA A 199 -4.41 9.40 -19.07
C ALA A 199 -4.02 8.82 -20.45
N GLY A 200 -3.93 7.48 -20.55
CA GLY A 200 -4.01 6.73 -21.79
C GLY A 200 -2.85 6.98 -22.76
N GLY A 201 -3.21 7.19 -24.03
CA GLY A 201 -2.28 7.58 -25.11
C GLY A 201 -2.23 9.09 -25.36
N GLY A 202 -2.92 9.90 -24.54
CA GLY A 202 -3.05 11.34 -24.77
C GLY A 202 -1.72 12.08 -24.66
N THR A 203 -1.72 13.33 -25.13
CA THR A 203 -0.56 14.25 -25.09
C THR A 203 0.13 14.33 -23.71
N PRO A 204 -0.60 14.45 -22.58
CA PRO A 204 0.02 14.47 -21.24
C PRO A 204 0.74 13.16 -20.91
N ALA A 205 0.11 12.02 -21.19
CA ALA A 205 0.69 10.71 -20.91
C ALA A 205 1.92 10.41 -21.77
N THR A 206 1.87 10.79 -23.05
CA THR A 206 3.00 10.62 -23.98
C THR A 206 4.19 11.50 -23.60
N SER A 207 3.95 12.77 -23.25
CA SER A 207 4.99 13.67 -22.72
C SER A 207 5.62 13.10 -21.44
N TYR A 208 4.80 12.74 -20.44
CA TYR A 208 5.31 12.27 -19.16
C TYR A 208 6.09 10.95 -19.29
N ARG A 209 5.73 10.08 -20.25
CA ARG A 209 6.49 8.88 -20.56
C ARG A 209 7.86 9.18 -21.19
N GLN A 210 7.97 10.20 -22.04
CA GLN A 210 9.26 10.67 -22.57
C GLN A 210 10.15 11.26 -21.46
N LEU A 211 9.54 11.93 -20.47
CA LEU A 211 10.26 12.54 -19.34
C LEU A 211 10.80 11.51 -18.32
N THR A 212 10.08 10.39 -18.11
CA THR A 212 10.29 9.47 -16.97
C THR A 212 10.67 8.04 -17.36
N ASP A 213 10.88 7.76 -18.65
CA ASP A 213 10.91 6.41 -19.25
C ASP A 213 9.66 5.55 -18.94
N GLY A 214 8.59 6.13 -18.37
CA GLY A 214 7.45 5.39 -17.81
C GLY A 214 7.81 4.52 -16.60
N ARG A 215 8.92 4.80 -15.90
CA ARG A 215 9.41 4.04 -14.74
C ARG A 215 9.02 4.64 -13.41
N LEU A 216 8.60 5.91 -13.40
CA LEU A 216 8.24 6.63 -12.19
C LEU A 216 6.80 6.32 -11.77
N LEU A 217 6.59 6.01 -10.49
CA LEU A 217 5.24 5.88 -9.94
C LEU A 217 4.66 7.26 -9.68
N GLY A 218 3.37 7.45 -9.98
CA GLY A 218 2.65 8.70 -9.68
C GLY A 218 2.29 8.81 -8.20
N HIS A 219 2.05 7.65 -7.58
CA HIS A 219 1.81 7.51 -6.15
C HIS A 219 2.42 6.18 -5.67
N GLU A 220 2.98 6.17 -4.46
CA GLU A 220 3.38 4.95 -3.76
C GLU A 220 3.09 5.05 -2.25
N ARG A 221 2.92 3.89 -1.61
CA ARG A 221 2.75 3.77 -0.16
C ARG A 221 3.39 2.49 0.35
N ALA A 222 4.12 2.57 1.46
CA ALA A 222 4.78 1.44 2.10
C ALA A 222 4.32 1.28 3.55
N LEU A 223 3.86 0.07 3.89
CA LEU A 223 3.28 -0.27 5.19
C LEU A 223 3.87 -1.58 5.71
N LEU A 224 4.16 -1.64 7.00
CA LEU A 224 4.70 -2.81 7.66
C LEU A 224 3.74 -3.31 8.74
N ALA A 225 3.22 -4.52 8.55
CA ALA A 225 2.45 -5.23 9.57
C ALA A 225 3.39 -6.12 10.38
N VAL A 226 3.50 -5.85 11.68
CA VAL A 226 4.24 -6.66 12.65
C VAL A 226 3.24 -7.48 13.44
N ARG A 227 3.27 -8.80 13.28
CA ARG A 227 2.29 -9.71 13.87
C ARG A 227 2.91 -10.68 14.85
N VAL A 228 2.33 -10.78 16.04
CA VAL A 228 2.60 -11.85 17.00
C VAL A 228 1.50 -12.90 16.86
N VAL A 229 1.89 -14.14 16.58
CA VAL A 229 0.97 -15.27 16.39
C VAL A 229 0.56 -15.82 17.75
N ARG A 230 -0.75 -16.03 17.93
CA ARG A 230 -1.32 -16.67 19.13
C ARG A 230 -1.01 -18.18 19.07
N THR A 231 -0.33 -18.70 20.08
CA THR A 231 -0.13 -20.14 20.30
C THR A 231 -0.45 -20.49 21.75
N GLU A 232 -0.63 -21.77 22.03
CA GLU A 232 -0.80 -22.27 23.40
C GLU A 232 0.36 -21.80 24.31
N GLY A 233 0.04 -21.55 25.58
CA GLY A 233 1.00 -21.08 26.60
C GLY A 233 1.19 -19.56 26.71
N TRP A 234 0.58 -18.73 25.85
CA TRP A 234 0.73 -17.27 25.89
C TRP A 234 -0.55 -16.55 26.30
N SER A 235 -0.51 -15.75 27.37
CA SER A 235 -1.62 -14.87 27.73
C SER A 235 -1.71 -13.67 26.78
N GLU A 236 -2.87 -13.02 26.70
CA GLU A 236 -3.02 -11.84 25.85
C GLU A 236 -2.13 -10.66 26.30
N VAL A 237 -1.89 -10.52 27.60
CA VAL A 237 -0.98 -9.52 28.16
C VAL A 237 0.46 -9.78 27.67
N ASP A 238 0.88 -11.04 27.57
CA ASP A 238 2.20 -11.40 27.05
C ASP A 238 2.31 -11.15 25.55
N LEU A 239 1.26 -11.45 24.77
CA LEU A 239 1.22 -11.15 23.33
C LEU A 239 1.32 -9.64 23.08
N ARG A 240 0.63 -8.80 23.86
CA ARG A 240 0.72 -7.33 23.77
C ARG A 240 2.13 -6.83 24.14
N ARG A 241 2.73 -7.35 25.23
CA ARG A 241 4.11 -7.03 25.63
C ARG A 241 5.13 -7.45 24.56
N ALA A 242 4.98 -8.66 24.00
CA ALA A 242 5.82 -9.16 22.92
C ALA A 242 5.70 -8.30 21.66
N LEU A 243 4.48 -7.89 21.29
CA LEU A 243 4.22 -7.03 20.13
C LEU A 243 4.91 -5.68 20.29
N SER A 244 4.70 -4.98 21.41
CA SER A 244 5.35 -3.69 21.71
C SER A 244 6.88 -3.81 21.67
N SER A 245 7.47 -4.85 22.28
CA SER A 245 8.91 -5.08 22.23
C SER A 245 9.44 -5.36 20.81
N THR A 246 8.64 -6.04 19.98
CA THR A 246 8.98 -6.38 18.60
C THR A 246 8.90 -5.16 17.70
N VAL A 247 7.83 -4.36 17.81
CA VAL A 247 7.68 -3.08 17.12
C VAL A 247 8.85 -2.15 17.43
N ARG A 248 9.27 -2.04 18.69
CA ARG A 248 10.45 -1.27 19.09
C ARG A 248 11.75 -1.78 18.44
N LYS A 249 11.94 -3.10 18.37
CA LYS A 249 13.11 -3.72 17.70
C LYS A 249 13.08 -3.50 16.18
N VAL A 250 11.92 -3.60 15.55
CA VAL A 250 11.71 -3.41 14.11
C VAL A 250 11.93 -1.94 13.71
N ARG A 251 11.35 -0.97 14.44
CA ARG A 251 11.61 0.48 14.23
C ARG A 251 13.11 0.81 14.30
N ARG A 252 13.85 0.21 15.24
CA ARG A 252 15.32 0.36 15.34
C ARG A 252 16.09 -0.21 14.16
N ARG A 253 15.62 -1.30 13.53
CA ARG A 253 16.23 -1.91 12.33
C ARG A 253 15.83 -1.23 11.02
N LEU A 254 14.73 -0.47 11.01
CA LEU A 254 14.28 0.32 9.86
C LEU A 254 15.04 1.65 9.73
N ALA A 255 15.57 2.19 10.83
CA ALA A 255 16.36 3.43 10.81
C ALA A 255 17.48 3.34 9.76
N PRO A 256 17.61 4.33 8.84
CA PRO A 256 17.07 5.70 8.93
C PRO A 256 15.63 5.90 8.42
N VAL A 257 14.96 4.88 7.86
CA VAL A 257 13.60 5.00 7.33
C VAL A 257 12.61 5.31 8.46
N PRO A 258 11.87 6.44 8.41
CA PRO A 258 10.85 6.75 9.41
C PRO A 258 9.76 5.66 9.42
N ALA A 259 9.35 5.24 10.61
CA ALA A 259 8.31 4.23 10.79
C ALA A 259 7.38 4.63 11.94
N ARG A 260 6.17 5.10 11.61
CA ARG A 260 5.15 5.53 12.56
C ARG A 260 4.09 4.45 12.75
N PRO A 261 3.73 4.06 13.98
CA PRO A 261 2.51 3.27 14.17
C PRO A 261 1.28 4.11 13.79
N LEU A 262 0.25 3.48 13.22
CA LEU A 262 -0.99 4.15 12.88
C LEU A 262 -1.99 4.07 14.05
N GLY A 263 -2.67 5.17 14.38
CA GLY A 263 -3.83 5.14 15.26
C GLY A 263 -5.06 4.50 14.60
N GLU A 264 -6.09 4.14 15.36
CA GLU A 264 -7.26 3.35 14.93
C GLU A 264 -7.91 3.82 13.62
N ARG A 265 -8.35 5.09 13.57
CA ARG A 265 -8.96 5.68 12.37
C ARG A 265 -8.01 5.71 11.17
N ALA A 266 -6.72 5.94 11.41
CA ALA A 266 -5.72 5.94 10.35
C ALA A 266 -5.47 4.53 9.81
N ALA A 267 -5.46 3.50 10.67
CA ALA A 267 -5.32 2.11 10.24
C ALA A 267 -6.53 1.66 9.40
N LEU A 268 -7.77 1.94 9.85
CA LEU A 268 -8.98 1.64 9.08
C LEU A 268 -9.03 2.40 7.74
N GLY A 269 -8.70 3.69 7.75
CA GLY A 269 -8.61 4.50 6.53
C GLY A 269 -7.58 3.96 5.53
N VAL A 270 -6.41 3.55 6.00
CA VAL A 270 -5.36 2.93 5.17
C VAL A 270 -5.78 1.56 4.63
N LEU A 271 -6.48 0.74 5.42
CA LEU A 271 -7.02 -0.54 4.96
C LEU A 271 -8.03 -0.34 3.83
N ALA A 272 -8.94 0.64 3.98
CA ALA A 272 -9.91 1.00 2.94
C ALA A 272 -9.23 1.56 1.69
N GLU A 273 -8.29 2.51 1.84
CA GLU A 273 -7.56 3.11 0.73
C GLU A 273 -6.76 2.06 -0.08
N LEU A 274 -6.00 1.20 0.62
CA LEU A 274 -5.28 0.10 -0.01
C LEU A 274 -6.22 -0.91 -0.67
N ALA A 275 -7.42 -1.14 -0.13
CA ALA A 275 -8.41 -2.00 -0.76
C ALA A 275 -9.13 -1.32 -1.94
N HIS A 276 -8.95 -0.01 -2.13
CA HIS A 276 -9.80 0.84 -2.96
C HIS A 276 -11.28 0.71 -2.60
N HIS A 277 -11.59 0.70 -1.30
CA HIS A 277 -12.96 0.77 -0.79
C HIS A 277 -13.37 2.24 -0.65
N ASP A 278 -14.33 2.66 -1.47
CA ASP A 278 -14.87 4.03 -1.50
C ASP A 278 -16.07 4.22 -0.57
N GLY A 279 -16.52 3.16 0.12
CA GLY A 279 -17.74 3.15 0.93
C GLY A 279 -19.02 3.13 0.08
N ALA A 280 -19.10 3.95 -0.96
CA ALA A 280 -20.29 4.13 -1.79
C ALA A 280 -20.71 2.86 -2.56
N GLN A 281 -19.75 2.08 -3.09
CA GLN A 281 -20.05 0.94 -3.96
C GLN A 281 -20.07 -0.40 -3.21
N PRO A 282 -20.94 -1.35 -3.61
CA PRO A 282 -20.96 -2.68 -3.02
C PRO A 282 -19.70 -3.48 -3.38
N ALA A 283 -19.14 -4.19 -2.41
CA ALA A 283 -18.09 -5.18 -2.66
C ALA A 283 -18.69 -6.48 -3.18
N GLN A 284 -18.04 -7.16 -4.13
CA GLN A 284 -18.43 -8.50 -4.54
C GLN A 284 -17.27 -9.38 -5.00
N GLU A 285 -17.13 -10.56 -4.43
CA GLU A 285 -16.21 -11.60 -4.90
C GLU A 285 -16.85 -12.46 -5.99
N SER A 286 -16.19 -12.48 -7.16
CA SER A 286 -16.35 -13.50 -8.18
C SER A 286 -15.23 -14.54 -8.08
N TRP A 287 -15.37 -15.67 -8.78
CA TRP A 287 -14.35 -16.72 -8.79
C TRP A 287 -12.95 -16.24 -9.21
N GLN A 288 -12.84 -15.21 -10.07
CA GLN A 288 -11.56 -14.77 -10.65
C GLN A 288 -11.11 -13.38 -10.21
N ALA A 289 -11.96 -12.60 -9.54
CA ALA A 289 -11.68 -11.22 -9.13
C ALA A 289 -12.64 -10.76 -8.01
N VAL A 290 -12.20 -9.80 -7.19
CA VAL A 290 -13.05 -8.99 -6.32
C VAL A 290 -13.37 -7.67 -7.03
N ARG A 291 -14.64 -7.24 -6.99
CA ARG A 291 -15.07 -5.89 -7.36
C ARG A 291 -15.19 -5.04 -6.09
N LEU A 292 -14.53 -3.89 -6.05
CA LEU A 292 -14.49 -2.98 -4.90
C LEU A 292 -14.11 -1.56 -5.37
N GLY A 293 -14.88 -0.55 -4.94
CA GLY A 293 -14.71 0.86 -5.33
C GLY A 293 -14.56 1.11 -6.83
N GLY A 294 -15.45 0.52 -7.64
CA GLY A 294 -15.43 0.63 -9.10
C GLY A 294 -14.36 -0.20 -9.82
N LEU A 295 -13.38 -0.76 -9.09
CA LEU A 295 -12.28 -1.52 -9.69
C LEU A 295 -12.55 -3.03 -9.66
N LEU A 296 -12.08 -3.73 -10.69
CA LEU A 296 -11.90 -5.17 -10.68
C LEU A 296 -10.47 -5.48 -10.26
N GLN A 297 -10.32 -6.32 -9.24
CA GLN A 297 -9.04 -6.66 -8.61
C GLN A 297 -8.82 -8.17 -8.67
N THR A 298 -7.64 -8.60 -9.10
CA THR A 298 -7.24 -10.02 -9.01
C THR A 298 -5.90 -10.18 -8.33
N THR A 299 -5.80 -11.21 -7.50
CA THR A 299 -4.61 -11.51 -6.71
C THR A 299 -3.90 -12.76 -7.23
N PHE A 300 -2.57 -12.70 -7.26
CA PHE A 300 -1.65 -13.75 -7.65
C PHE A 300 -0.67 -14.02 -6.50
N ARG A 301 -0.39 -15.29 -6.22
CA ARG A 301 0.68 -15.71 -5.30
C ARG A 301 1.83 -16.35 -6.04
N LEU A 302 3.06 -15.93 -5.75
CA LEU A 302 4.26 -16.45 -6.38
C LEU A 302 4.49 -17.92 -5.95
N ARG A 303 4.63 -18.83 -6.93
CA ARG A 303 4.84 -20.28 -6.72
C ARG A 303 6.22 -20.77 -7.12
N ARG A 304 6.88 -20.05 -8.02
CA ARG A 304 8.30 -20.23 -8.33
C ARG A 304 8.92 -18.83 -8.31
N TRP A 305 9.94 -18.68 -7.49
CA TRP A 305 10.74 -17.46 -7.39
C TRP A 305 11.76 -17.40 -8.52
N PRO A 306 12.20 -16.20 -8.94
CA PRO A 306 13.26 -16.04 -9.92
C PRO A 306 14.64 -16.42 -9.34
N ASP A 307 15.67 -16.44 -10.18
CA ASP A 307 17.05 -16.66 -9.75
C ASP A 307 17.65 -15.40 -9.09
N PRO A 308 18.10 -15.45 -7.81
CA PRO A 308 18.71 -14.30 -7.11
C PRO A 308 20.01 -13.76 -7.73
N LYS A 309 20.64 -14.50 -8.64
CA LYS A 309 21.82 -14.06 -9.38
C LYS A 309 21.51 -13.00 -10.43
N SER A 310 20.27 -12.95 -10.95
CA SER A 310 19.88 -11.98 -11.96
C SER A 310 19.57 -10.61 -11.35
N GLU A 311 20.18 -9.55 -11.85
CA GLU A 311 19.87 -8.18 -11.43
C GLU A 311 18.42 -7.78 -11.79
N THR A 312 17.90 -8.23 -12.94
CA THR A 312 16.51 -7.98 -13.33
C THR A 312 15.50 -8.65 -12.41
N ALA A 313 15.90 -9.75 -11.74
CA ALA A 313 15.11 -10.45 -10.74
C ALA A 313 15.15 -9.76 -9.36
N ARG A 314 16.25 -9.09 -9.00
CA ARG A 314 16.30 -8.27 -7.77
C ARG A 314 15.35 -7.09 -7.87
N ARG A 315 15.29 -6.46 -9.04
CA ARG A 315 14.33 -5.40 -9.40
C ARG A 315 12.89 -5.90 -9.68
N LEU A 316 12.53 -7.12 -9.26
CA LEU A 316 11.19 -7.69 -9.47
C LEU A 316 10.09 -6.79 -8.88
N VAL A 317 10.26 -6.30 -7.65
CA VAL A 317 9.22 -5.54 -6.94
C VAL A 317 8.92 -4.18 -7.60
N PRO A 318 9.91 -3.32 -7.92
CA PRO A 318 9.68 -2.12 -8.71
C PRO A 318 8.99 -2.39 -10.05
N ARG A 319 9.39 -3.45 -10.76
CA ARG A 319 8.79 -3.82 -12.05
C ARG A 319 7.35 -4.33 -11.92
N LEU A 320 6.99 -4.93 -10.79
CA LEU A 320 5.60 -5.28 -10.47
C LEU A 320 4.77 -4.02 -10.19
N LEU A 321 5.29 -3.06 -9.42
CA LEU A 321 4.58 -1.80 -9.15
C LEU A 321 4.37 -0.96 -10.42
N ALA A 322 5.35 -0.98 -11.34
CA ALA A 322 5.28 -0.33 -12.65
C ALA A 322 4.49 -1.12 -13.73
N LEU A 323 3.71 -2.15 -13.36
CA LEU A 323 2.81 -2.81 -14.30
C LEU A 323 1.75 -1.83 -14.83
N PRO A 324 1.27 -2.01 -16.08
CA PRO A 324 0.20 -1.21 -16.66
C PRO A 324 -1.14 -1.59 -16.02
N ALA A 325 -1.36 -1.12 -14.80
CA ALA A 325 -2.53 -1.32 -13.94
C ALA A 325 -3.09 0.04 -13.51
N THR A 326 -4.34 0.09 -13.02
CA THR A 326 -4.83 1.28 -12.29
C THR A 326 -4.10 1.40 -10.95
N ALA A 327 -3.88 0.27 -10.28
CA ALA A 327 -2.99 0.16 -9.12
C ALA A 327 -2.41 -1.26 -9.01
N THR A 328 -1.23 -1.38 -8.41
CA THR A 328 -0.63 -2.66 -8.01
C THR A 328 -0.28 -2.64 -6.53
N THR A 329 -0.57 -3.72 -5.82
CA THR A 329 -0.13 -3.96 -4.44
C THR A 329 0.72 -5.22 -4.39
N VAL A 330 1.95 -5.10 -3.90
CA VAL A 330 2.87 -6.21 -3.64
C VAL A 330 2.99 -6.40 -2.13
N SER A 331 2.78 -7.63 -1.67
CA SER A 331 2.85 -8.03 -0.27
C SER A 331 3.93 -9.10 -0.11
N LEU A 332 4.97 -8.77 0.65
CA LEU A 332 6.08 -9.64 1.02
C LEU A 332 5.93 -10.02 2.49
N ALA A 333 5.72 -11.29 2.79
CA ALA A 333 5.58 -11.78 4.16
C ALA A 333 6.68 -12.78 4.51
N ALA A 334 7.25 -12.65 5.70
CA ALA A 334 8.26 -13.54 6.24
C ALA A 334 7.88 -14.05 7.65
N GLY A 335 8.13 -15.33 7.88
CA GLY A 335 7.95 -15.99 9.17
C GLY A 335 6.58 -16.64 9.40
N PRO A 336 6.38 -17.28 10.57
CA PRO A 336 7.34 -17.31 11.68
C PRO A 336 8.63 -18.08 11.42
N ARG A 337 9.71 -17.64 12.07
CA ARG A 337 11.03 -18.28 11.98
C ARG A 337 11.00 -19.63 12.72
N GLY A 338 11.64 -20.64 12.14
CA GLY A 338 11.74 -22.00 12.68
C GLY A 338 12.87 -22.14 13.70
N ALA A 339 13.47 -23.33 13.77
CA ALA A 339 14.66 -23.56 14.58
C ALA A 339 15.86 -22.76 14.05
N ALA A 340 16.94 -22.66 14.83
CA ALA A 340 18.19 -22.08 14.34
C ALA A 340 18.70 -22.87 13.12
N GLY A 341 18.98 -22.18 12.01
CA GLY A 341 19.35 -22.79 10.74
C GLY A 341 18.19 -23.12 9.78
N ASP A 342 16.94 -23.16 10.24
CA ASP A 342 15.79 -23.33 9.34
C ASP A 342 15.65 -22.11 8.40
N PRO A 343 15.49 -22.30 7.07
CA PRO A 343 15.19 -21.20 6.17
C PRO A 343 13.81 -20.59 6.50
N VAL A 344 13.76 -19.26 6.58
CA VAL A 344 12.54 -18.52 6.95
C VAL A 344 11.45 -18.77 5.90
N PRO A 345 10.22 -19.17 6.30
CA PRO A 345 9.11 -19.27 5.37
C PRO A 345 8.75 -17.89 4.81
N VAL A 346 8.79 -17.72 3.49
CA VAL A 346 8.41 -16.47 2.82
C VAL A 346 7.25 -16.66 1.83
N ASP A 347 6.53 -15.57 1.57
CA ASP A 347 5.43 -15.50 0.61
C ASP A 347 5.46 -14.14 -0.12
N LEU A 348 5.14 -14.14 -1.42
CA LEU A 348 4.97 -12.94 -2.24
C LEU A 348 3.62 -13.01 -2.93
N THR A 349 2.76 -12.06 -2.61
CA THR A 349 1.41 -11.94 -3.19
C THR A 349 1.29 -10.59 -3.90
N VAL A 350 0.85 -10.60 -5.16
CA VAL A 350 0.64 -9.41 -6.01
C VAL A 350 -0.84 -9.30 -6.32
N ARG A 351 -1.46 -8.18 -5.97
CA ARG A 351 -2.81 -7.81 -6.39
C ARG A 351 -2.70 -6.71 -7.44
N VAL A 352 -3.41 -6.88 -8.55
CA VAL A 352 -3.53 -5.86 -9.60
C VAL A 352 -4.99 -5.43 -9.72
N ALA A 353 -5.20 -4.12 -9.86
CA ALA A 353 -6.51 -3.50 -10.01
C ALA A 353 -6.63 -2.80 -11.38
N ALA A 354 -7.80 -2.89 -12.00
CA ALA A 354 -8.13 -2.17 -13.22
C ALA A 354 -9.60 -1.74 -13.22
N GLU A 355 -9.91 -0.63 -13.90
CA GLU A 355 -11.28 -0.10 -14.02
C GLU A 355 -12.25 -1.04 -14.77
N ASN A 356 -11.74 -1.91 -15.65
CA ASN A 356 -12.56 -2.81 -16.45
C ASN A 356 -11.87 -4.14 -16.77
N ALA A 357 -12.65 -5.11 -17.29
CA ALA A 357 -12.18 -6.47 -17.54
C ALA A 357 -11.10 -6.58 -18.62
N ALA A 358 -11.12 -5.69 -19.62
CA ALA A 358 -10.10 -5.65 -20.68
C ALA A 358 -8.75 -5.18 -20.12
N GLY A 359 -8.76 -4.09 -19.34
CA GLY A 359 -7.59 -3.62 -18.59
C GLY A 359 -7.04 -4.68 -17.63
N LEU A 360 -7.91 -5.37 -16.88
CA LEU A 360 -7.49 -6.43 -15.97
C LEU A 360 -6.84 -7.63 -16.70
N SER A 361 -7.34 -7.96 -17.90
CA SER A 361 -6.78 -8.99 -18.77
C SER A 361 -5.40 -8.60 -19.29
N ALA A 362 -5.26 -7.36 -19.80
CA ALA A 362 -3.98 -6.82 -20.26
C ALA A 362 -2.93 -6.77 -19.14
N THR A 363 -3.31 -6.27 -17.96
CA THR A 363 -2.46 -6.24 -16.75
C THR A 363 -2.04 -7.66 -16.33
N THR A 364 -2.98 -8.60 -16.33
CA THR A 364 -2.74 -10.03 -16.04
C THR A 364 -1.75 -10.64 -17.04
N GLN A 365 -1.85 -10.28 -18.32
CA GLN A 365 -0.93 -10.76 -19.35
C GLN A 365 0.46 -10.15 -19.16
N ALA A 366 0.56 -8.85 -18.87
CA ALA A 366 1.83 -8.17 -18.56
C ALA A 366 2.53 -8.78 -17.35
N LEU A 367 1.81 -9.02 -16.25
CA LEU A 367 2.31 -9.74 -15.07
C LEU A 367 2.86 -11.14 -15.41
N ARG A 368 2.13 -11.90 -16.24
CA ARG A 368 2.58 -13.25 -16.66
C ARG A 368 3.83 -13.19 -17.53
N ARG A 369 3.94 -12.23 -18.46
CA ARG A 369 5.14 -12.02 -19.29
C ARG A 369 6.35 -11.64 -18.43
N LEU A 370 6.16 -10.71 -17.50
CA LEU A 370 7.18 -10.26 -16.54
C LEU A 370 7.71 -11.42 -15.71
N LEU A 371 6.84 -12.22 -15.09
CA LEU A 371 7.26 -13.37 -14.30
C LEU A 371 7.95 -14.44 -15.16
N ALA A 372 7.45 -14.70 -16.38
CA ALA A 372 8.05 -15.68 -17.29
C ALA A 372 9.47 -15.29 -17.72
N ALA A 373 9.73 -14.00 -17.95
CA ALA A 373 11.06 -13.50 -18.31
C ALA A 373 12.13 -13.79 -17.23
N GLU A 374 11.73 -13.79 -15.96
CA GLU A 374 12.62 -14.10 -14.82
C GLU A 374 12.57 -15.58 -14.39
N ASN A 375 12.03 -16.48 -15.24
CA ASN A 375 11.76 -17.90 -14.93
C ASN A 375 10.84 -18.15 -13.71
N ALA A 376 10.17 -17.11 -13.22
CA ALA A 376 9.24 -17.13 -12.10
C ALA A 376 7.82 -17.53 -12.55
N THR A 377 6.97 -17.96 -11.60
CA THR A 377 5.55 -18.26 -11.91
C THR A 377 4.62 -17.83 -10.78
N GLY A 378 3.55 -17.11 -11.13
CA GLY A 378 2.47 -16.73 -10.23
C GLY A 378 1.20 -17.56 -10.46
N ARG A 379 0.52 -17.94 -9.39
CA ARG A 379 -0.81 -18.58 -9.41
C ARG A 379 -1.87 -17.54 -9.06
N ARG A 380 -2.86 -17.33 -9.95
CA ARG A 380 -4.06 -16.56 -9.62
C ARG A 380 -4.86 -17.27 -8.53
N LEU A 381 -5.37 -16.51 -7.57
CA LEU A 381 -6.10 -17.02 -6.42
C LEU A 381 -7.58 -17.27 -6.76
N ASP A 382 -7.83 -18.07 -7.81
CA ASP A 382 -9.18 -18.42 -8.26
C ASP A 382 -9.95 -19.17 -7.14
N GLY A 383 -11.11 -18.64 -6.77
CA GLY A 383 -11.90 -19.08 -5.60
C GLY A 383 -11.32 -18.66 -4.23
N GLU A 384 -10.25 -17.86 -4.20
CA GLU A 384 -9.48 -17.45 -3.02
C GLU A 384 -9.17 -15.93 -3.08
N GLN A 385 -10.03 -15.11 -3.69
CA GLN A 385 -9.70 -13.71 -4.02
C GLN A 385 -9.88 -12.75 -2.84
N LEU A 386 -10.87 -12.96 -1.95
CA LEU A 386 -10.95 -12.24 -0.66
C LEU A 386 -9.78 -12.63 0.26
N ASP A 387 -9.42 -13.92 0.30
CA ASP A 387 -8.22 -14.41 1.00
C ASP A 387 -6.94 -13.74 0.43
N GLY A 388 -6.94 -13.49 -0.88
CA GLY A 388 -5.92 -12.72 -1.59
C GLY A 388 -5.91 -11.23 -1.26
N LEU A 389 -7.08 -10.60 -1.19
CA LEU A 389 -7.25 -9.19 -0.81
C LEU A 389 -6.66 -8.95 0.58
N ALA A 390 -7.06 -9.77 1.55
CA ALA A 390 -6.54 -9.76 2.92
C ALA A 390 -5.02 -9.96 2.96
N ALA A 391 -4.49 -10.93 2.19
CA ALA A 391 -3.05 -11.15 2.08
C ALA A 391 -2.27 -9.99 1.43
N THR A 392 -2.95 -9.00 0.84
CA THR A 392 -2.37 -7.75 0.33
C THR A 392 -2.69 -6.50 1.15
N LEU A 393 -3.40 -6.65 2.26
CA LEU A 393 -3.56 -5.60 3.28
C LEU A 393 -2.60 -5.84 4.46
N PRO A 394 -2.20 -4.81 5.22
CA PRO A 394 -1.33 -4.93 6.39
C PRO A 394 -2.02 -5.55 7.63
N VAL A 395 -2.75 -6.65 7.45
CA VAL A 395 -3.44 -7.41 8.51
C VAL A 395 -2.61 -8.60 9.03
N GLY A 396 -1.46 -8.88 8.41
CA GLY A 396 -0.55 -9.97 8.82
C GLY A 396 -1.12 -11.37 8.62
N THR A 397 -2.24 -11.53 7.91
CA THR A 397 -3.04 -12.77 7.87
C THR A 397 -2.20 -14.02 7.57
N PRO A 398 -2.43 -15.13 8.29
CA PRO A 398 -1.62 -16.33 8.14
C PRO A 398 -1.88 -17.02 6.79
N SER A 399 -1.06 -16.70 5.79
CA SER A 399 -0.89 -17.52 4.58
C SER A 399 -0.21 -18.85 4.95
N ALA A 400 -0.96 -19.75 5.57
CA ALA A 400 -0.45 -20.98 6.18
C ALA A 400 -0.16 -22.10 5.17
N ALA A 401 -0.80 -22.06 3.99
CA ALA A 401 -0.87 -23.21 3.09
C ALA A 401 0.35 -23.39 2.15
N LEU A 402 1.18 -22.36 1.92
CA LEU A 402 2.17 -22.36 0.81
C LEU A 402 3.46 -21.55 1.07
N ALA A 403 3.80 -21.20 2.32
CA ALA A 403 5.02 -20.43 2.60
C ALA A 403 6.29 -21.22 2.18
N GLN A 404 7.10 -20.62 1.31
CA GLN A 404 8.25 -21.27 0.68
C GLN A 404 9.52 -20.98 1.46
N ARG A 405 10.10 -22.02 2.09
CA ARG A 405 11.33 -21.90 2.88
C ARG A 405 12.58 -21.64 2.01
N SER A 406 12.67 -22.29 0.85
CA SER A 406 13.83 -22.18 -0.06
C SER A 406 14.02 -20.79 -0.70
N ALA A 407 13.08 -19.87 -0.52
CA ALA A 407 13.10 -18.55 -1.15
C ALA A 407 13.55 -17.41 -0.23
N SER A 408 13.88 -17.67 1.05
CA SER A 408 14.33 -16.62 1.98
C SER A 408 15.50 -15.80 1.42
N ALA A 409 16.52 -16.46 0.87
CA ALA A 409 17.69 -15.79 0.30
C ALA A 409 17.36 -14.91 -0.92
N MET A 410 16.31 -15.23 -1.69
CA MET A 410 15.85 -14.36 -2.77
C MET A 410 15.19 -13.09 -2.21
N VAL A 411 14.40 -13.22 -1.15
CA VAL A 411 13.73 -12.07 -0.50
C VAL A 411 14.72 -11.10 0.12
N ASP A 412 15.83 -11.60 0.66
CA ASP A 412 16.91 -10.78 1.22
C ASP A 412 17.75 -10.05 0.14
N LEU A 413 17.61 -10.44 -1.14
CA LEU A 413 18.31 -9.85 -2.29
C LEU A 413 17.39 -9.02 -3.20
N LEU A 414 16.12 -8.81 -2.84
CA LEU A 414 15.22 -7.95 -3.60
C LEU A 414 15.56 -6.47 -3.39
N ASP A 415 15.57 -5.71 -4.48
CA ASP A 415 15.63 -4.26 -4.43
C ASP A 415 14.26 -3.72 -4.02
N LEU A 416 14.19 -3.05 -2.87
CA LEU A 416 12.96 -2.47 -2.32
C LEU A 416 13.07 -0.94 -2.22
N PRO A 417 13.25 -0.21 -3.33
CA PRO A 417 13.29 1.25 -3.32
C PRO A 417 11.92 1.83 -2.95
N PHE A 418 11.95 2.95 -2.24
CA PHE A 418 10.78 3.68 -1.79
C PHE A 418 11.13 5.17 -1.59
N GLY A 419 10.14 6.05 -1.74
CA GLY A 419 10.29 7.49 -1.52
C GLY A 419 10.73 8.27 -2.76
N THR A 420 10.36 7.81 -3.96
CA THR A 420 10.59 8.53 -5.24
C THR A 420 9.33 8.74 -6.06
N ALA A 421 8.18 8.21 -5.66
CA ALA A 421 6.93 8.44 -6.39
C ALA A 421 6.42 9.87 -6.25
N GLY A 422 5.82 10.38 -7.31
CA GLY A 422 5.19 11.70 -7.34
C GLY A 422 5.27 12.37 -8.70
N LEU A 423 5.01 13.68 -8.70
CA LEU A 423 5.13 14.53 -9.88
C LEU A 423 6.60 14.89 -10.13
N MET A 424 7.16 14.53 -11.28
CA MET A 424 8.50 14.96 -11.68
C MET A 424 8.48 16.43 -12.09
N ILE A 425 9.16 17.28 -11.32
CA ILE A 425 9.37 18.69 -11.64
C ILE A 425 10.53 18.84 -12.62
N GLY A 426 11.55 17.99 -12.54
CA GLY A 426 12.72 18.06 -13.40
C GLY A 426 13.81 17.09 -13.00
N ALA A 427 15.01 17.27 -13.54
CA ALA A 427 16.21 16.54 -13.13
C ALA A 427 17.14 17.41 -12.27
N ASN A 428 17.82 16.81 -11.29
CA ASN A 428 18.90 17.48 -10.57
C ASN A 428 20.21 17.46 -11.39
N ARG A 429 21.28 18.07 -10.85
CA ARG A 429 22.61 18.14 -11.50
C ARG A 429 23.25 16.77 -11.84
N HIS A 430 22.75 15.68 -11.26
CA HIS A 430 23.21 14.30 -11.50
C HIS A 430 22.28 13.53 -12.46
N GLY A 431 21.28 14.20 -13.06
CA GLY A 431 20.29 13.57 -13.93
C GLY A 431 19.17 12.80 -13.21
N ALA A 432 19.20 12.72 -11.87
CA ALA A 432 18.16 12.04 -11.11
C ALA A 432 16.90 12.91 -10.98
N ALA A 433 15.72 12.28 -11.02
CA ALA A 433 14.44 12.97 -10.97
C ALA A 433 14.23 13.69 -9.62
N VAL A 434 13.87 14.97 -9.69
CA VAL A 434 13.33 15.74 -8.56
C VAL A 434 11.82 15.62 -8.61
N THR A 435 11.27 14.91 -7.64
CA THR A 435 9.85 14.56 -7.60
C THR A 435 9.16 15.17 -6.38
N VAL A 436 7.86 15.42 -6.51
CA VAL A 436 7.05 15.99 -5.44
C VAL A 436 5.74 15.24 -5.25
N ARG A 437 5.47 14.85 -4.00
CA ARG A 437 4.26 14.13 -3.59
C ARG A 437 3.07 15.09 -3.42
N LEU A 438 2.68 15.77 -4.50
CA LEU A 438 1.59 16.77 -4.47
C LEU A 438 0.26 16.19 -3.95
N PHE A 439 -0.03 14.93 -4.27
CA PHE A 439 -1.27 14.27 -3.91
C PHE A 439 -1.02 13.26 -2.78
N ARG A 440 -1.62 13.52 -1.61
CA ARG A 440 -1.49 12.75 -0.37
C ARG A 440 -2.84 12.75 0.38
N ALA A 441 -2.95 12.03 1.49
CA ALA A 441 -4.19 11.96 2.27
C ALA A 441 -4.55 13.30 2.95
N GLU A 442 -3.56 14.17 3.18
CA GLU A 442 -3.71 15.56 3.59
C GLU A 442 -3.82 16.49 2.36
N PRO A 443 -4.48 17.67 2.46
CA PRO A 443 -4.40 18.67 1.40
C PRO A 443 -2.97 19.20 1.23
N THR A 444 -2.60 19.65 0.04
CA THR A 444 -1.27 20.21 -0.26
C THR A 444 -1.37 21.62 -0.83
N ARG A 445 -0.73 22.59 -0.17
CA ARG A 445 -0.62 23.96 -0.65
C ARG A 445 0.71 24.15 -1.38
N VAL A 446 0.63 24.47 -2.67
CA VAL A 446 1.78 24.82 -3.50
C VAL A 446 1.68 26.29 -3.89
N LEU A 447 2.78 27.02 -3.73
CA LEU A 447 2.94 28.37 -4.26
C LEU A 447 3.98 28.35 -5.37
N LEU A 448 3.64 28.88 -6.54
CA LEU A 448 4.54 29.03 -7.67
C LEU A 448 4.79 30.51 -7.90
N ILE A 449 6.04 30.95 -7.68
CA ILE A 449 6.53 32.27 -8.05
C ILE A 449 7.21 32.14 -9.42
N GLY A 450 6.59 32.73 -10.44
CA GLY A 450 6.95 32.53 -11.84
C GLY A 450 5.75 32.73 -12.78
N GLY A 451 5.96 32.47 -14.07
CA GLY A 451 4.95 32.65 -15.11
C GLY A 451 3.94 31.49 -15.22
N VAL A 452 2.80 31.78 -15.86
CA VAL A 452 1.72 30.82 -16.16
C VAL A 452 2.23 29.57 -16.90
N ALA A 453 3.25 29.70 -17.76
CA ALA A 453 3.86 28.58 -18.47
C ALA A 453 4.37 27.47 -17.52
N ALA A 454 4.95 27.83 -16.37
CA ALA A 454 5.38 26.86 -15.37
C ALA A 454 4.18 26.19 -14.65
N ALA A 455 3.09 26.92 -14.44
CA ALA A 455 1.85 26.35 -13.90
C ALA A 455 1.16 25.40 -14.91
N GLN A 456 1.17 25.73 -16.21
CA GLN A 456 0.70 24.87 -17.30
C GLN A 456 1.54 23.59 -17.40
N LEU A 457 2.86 23.68 -17.22
CA LEU A 457 3.76 22.52 -17.16
C LEU A 457 3.41 21.59 -15.99
N VAL A 458 3.24 22.14 -14.79
CA VAL A 458 2.80 21.38 -13.59
C VAL A 458 1.44 20.74 -13.82
N ALA A 459 0.48 21.46 -14.43
CA ALA A 459 -0.85 20.95 -14.76
C ALA A 459 -0.80 19.78 -15.76
N LEU A 460 -0.05 19.91 -16.87
CA LEU A 460 0.10 18.86 -17.88
C LEU A 460 0.69 17.58 -17.26
N ARG A 461 1.76 17.72 -16.46
CA ARG A 461 2.39 16.58 -15.79
C ARG A 461 1.46 15.97 -14.74
N ALA A 462 0.68 16.77 -14.01
CA ALA A 462 -0.31 16.27 -13.05
C ALA A 462 -1.42 15.47 -13.74
N MET A 463 -1.88 15.87 -14.93
CA MET A 463 -2.85 15.08 -15.71
C MET A 463 -2.31 13.70 -16.10
N ALA A 464 -1.00 13.57 -16.36
CA ALA A 464 -0.39 12.25 -16.59
C ALA A 464 -0.48 11.32 -15.36
N LEU A 465 -0.44 11.89 -14.14
CA LEU A 465 -0.71 11.19 -12.88
C LEU A 465 -2.20 10.87 -12.66
N GLY A 466 -3.09 11.17 -13.63
CA GLY A 466 -4.53 10.98 -13.49
C GLY A 466 -5.23 12.07 -12.68
N ALA A 467 -4.58 13.20 -12.43
CA ALA A 467 -5.18 14.32 -11.72
C ALA A 467 -6.20 15.04 -12.60
N ARG A 468 -7.39 15.30 -12.06
CA ARG A 468 -8.33 16.28 -12.61
C ARG A 468 -7.78 17.67 -12.31
N VAL A 469 -7.62 18.50 -13.33
CA VAL A 469 -7.17 19.89 -13.17
C VAL A 469 -8.34 20.84 -13.31
N VAL A 470 -8.45 21.79 -12.39
CA VAL A 470 -9.41 22.91 -12.43
C VAL A 470 -8.61 24.19 -12.33
N VAL A 471 -8.91 25.20 -13.16
CA VAL A 471 -8.20 26.48 -13.13
C VAL A 471 -9.16 27.59 -12.73
N GLN A 472 -8.91 28.20 -11.57
CA GLN A 472 -9.53 29.45 -11.14
C GLN A 472 -8.64 30.59 -11.64
N THR A 473 -9.07 31.35 -12.64
CA THR A 473 -8.22 32.40 -13.25
C THR A 473 -8.96 33.69 -13.56
N ALA A 474 -8.29 34.82 -13.32
CA ALA A 474 -8.73 36.14 -13.77
C ALA A 474 -8.34 36.43 -15.24
N ARG A 475 -7.50 35.58 -15.86
CA ARG A 475 -6.93 35.76 -17.21
C ARG A 475 -7.16 34.53 -18.11
N PRO A 476 -8.43 34.13 -18.37
CA PRO A 476 -8.75 32.89 -19.10
C PRO A 476 -8.11 32.79 -20.49
N ARG A 477 -7.94 33.92 -21.20
CA ARG A 477 -7.30 33.98 -22.52
C ARG A 477 -5.88 33.38 -22.57
N VAL A 478 -5.15 33.38 -21.45
CA VAL A 478 -3.79 32.81 -21.36
C VAL A 478 -3.84 31.28 -21.20
N TRP A 479 -4.90 30.75 -20.60
CA TRP A 479 -5.10 29.32 -20.40
C TRP A 479 -5.82 28.63 -21.56
N GLU A 480 -6.71 29.34 -22.24
CA GLU A 480 -7.51 28.84 -23.37
C GLU A 480 -6.72 28.05 -24.44
N PRO A 481 -5.55 28.50 -24.95
CA PRO A 481 -4.79 27.74 -25.95
C PRO A 481 -4.29 26.39 -25.39
N PHE A 482 -3.76 26.41 -24.17
CA PHE A 482 -3.31 25.21 -23.46
C PHE A 482 -4.47 24.23 -23.24
N VAL A 483 -5.61 24.71 -22.71
CA VAL A 483 -6.80 23.87 -22.48
C VAL A 483 -7.29 23.23 -23.77
N ARG A 484 -7.37 23.99 -24.88
CA ARG A 484 -7.77 23.43 -26.19
C ARG A 484 -6.82 22.35 -26.69
N ALA A 485 -5.51 22.51 -26.47
CA ALA A 485 -4.49 21.60 -26.98
C ALA A 485 -4.31 20.31 -26.13
N VAL A 486 -4.71 20.33 -24.85
CA VAL A 486 -4.61 19.16 -23.95
C VAL A 486 -5.94 18.43 -23.71
N SER A 487 -7.06 19.01 -24.13
CA SER A 487 -8.40 18.41 -23.92
C SER A 487 -8.58 17.14 -24.76
N ALA A 488 -9.15 16.11 -24.13
CA ALA A 488 -9.56 14.87 -24.77
C ALA A 488 -11.09 14.71 -24.66
N PRO A 489 -11.73 13.85 -25.47
CA PRO A 489 -13.17 13.57 -25.34
C PRO A 489 -13.54 13.10 -23.93
N GLY A 490 -14.30 13.91 -23.19
CA GLY A 490 -14.71 13.63 -21.81
C GLY A 490 -13.74 14.14 -20.72
N GLU A 491 -12.55 14.63 -21.06
CA GLU A 491 -11.60 15.23 -20.11
C GLU A 491 -11.15 16.62 -20.60
N THR A 492 -11.81 17.65 -20.08
CA THR A 492 -11.50 19.07 -20.31
C THR A 492 -11.11 19.73 -18.99
N ILE A 493 -10.24 20.74 -19.05
CA ILE A 493 -9.88 21.56 -17.88
C ILE A 493 -10.92 22.69 -17.75
N PRO A 494 -11.81 22.69 -16.74
CA PRO A 494 -12.71 23.81 -16.53
C PRO A 494 -11.93 25.06 -16.10
N LEU A 495 -12.12 26.14 -16.86
CA LEU A 495 -11.73 27.49 -16.48
C LEU A 495 -12.91 28.12 -15.72
N ILE A 496 -12.72 28.48 -14.45
CA ILE A 496 -13.76 29.11 -13.63
C ILE A 496 -13.30 30.50 -13.11
N PRO A 497 -14.22 31.46 -12.92
CA PRO A 497 -13.87 32.77 -12.37
C PRO A 497 -13.30 32.68 -10.94
N PRO A 498 -12.51 33.69 -10.50
CA PRO A 498 -12.08 33.83 -9.12
C PRO A 498 -13.23 33.73 -8.12
N GLY A 499 -13.00 33.11 -6.96
CA GLY A 499 -14.00 32.97 -5.89
C GLY A 499 -15.13 31.97 -6.15
N ARG A 500 -15.29 31.43 -7.36
CA ARG A 500 -16.30 30.39 -7.63
C ARG A 500 -15.83 29.04 -7.07
N GLN A 501 -16.65 28.41 -6.24
CA GLN A 501 -16.33 27.09 -5.66
C GLN A 501 -16.08 26.02 -6.74
N VAL A 502 -15.09 25.16 -6.48
CA VAL A 502 -14.76 24.02 -7.33
C VAL A 502 -15.79 22.91 -7.09
N GLY A 503 -16.58 22.58 -8.10
CA GLY A 503 -17.57 21.51 -8.05
C GLY A 503 -17.02 20.14 -8.49
N GLY A 504 -17.86 19.11 -8.35
CA GLY A 504 -17.54 17.72 -8.72
C GLY A 504 -17.15 16.85 -7.52
N PRO A 505 -16.78 15.57 -7.75
CA PRO A 505 -16.38 14.67 -6.67
C PRO A 505 -15.04 15.11 -6.05
N PRO A 506 -14.80 14.79 -4.76
CA PRO A 506 -13.53 15.06 -4.09
C PRO A 506 -12.36 14.33 -4.75
N GLY A 507 -11.13 14.72 -4.41
CA GLY A 507 -9.93 13.99 -4.83
C GLY A 507 -9.89 12.58 -4.22
N THR A 508 -9.28 11.64 -4.95
CA THR A 508 -8.98 10.28 -4.45
C THR A 508 -7.54 9.91 -4.81
N PRO A 509 -6.94 8.84 -4.25
CA PRO A 509 -5.57 8.43 -4.60
C PRO A 509 -5.35 8.14 -6.08
N LEU A 510 -6.40 7.72 -6.79
CA LEU A 510 -6.37 7.35 -8.20
C LEU A 510 -6.88 8.45 -9.14
N HIS A 511 -7.70 9.36 -8.61
CA HIS A 511 -8.25 10.52 -9.32
C HIS A 511 -8.09 11.80 -8.47
N PRO A 512 -6.84 12.23 -8.19
CA PRO A 512 -6.59 13.39 -7.37
C PRO A 512 -7.07 14.67 -8.06
N LEU A 513 -7.14 15.76 -7.30
CA LEU A 513 -7.62 17.06 -7.77
C LEU A 513 -6.51 18.11 -7.66
N LEU A 514 -6.17 18.77 -8.76
CA LEU A 514 -5.30 19.95 -8.78
C LEU A 514 -6.16 21.19 -9.06
N VAL A 515 -6.23 22.10 -8.10
CA VAL A 515 -6.87 23.42 -8.27
C VAL A 515 -5.77 24.44 -8.48
N VAL A 516 -5.63 24.94 -9.71
CA VAL A 516 -4.72 26.05 -10.02
C VAL A 516 -5.43 27.37 -9.76
N VAL A 517 -4.82 28.25 -9.00
CA VAL A 517 -5.36 29.55 -8.59
C VAL A 517 -4.48 30.65 -9.14
N ASP A 518 -4.88 31.14 -10.30
CA ASP A 518 -4.21 32.15 -11.12
C ASP A 518 -5.00 33.46 -11.07
N VAL A 519 -5.07 34.00 -9.86
CA VAL A 519 -5.74 35.27 -9.52
C VAL A 519 -4.69 36.18 -8.88
N GLY A 520 -4.85 37.50 -8.99
CA GLY A 520 -3.85 38.47 -8.51
C GLY A 520 -3.55 38.41 -6.99
N PRO A 521 -2.75 39.36 -6.46
CA PRO A 521 -2.39 39.39 -5.03
C PRO A 521 -3.62 39.36 -4.10
N VAL A 522 -4.73 39.96 -4.52
CA VAL A 522 -6.01 39.98 -3.79
C VAL A 522 -6.90 38.80 -4.24
N GLY A 523 -7.28 37.92 -3.30
CA GLY A 523 -8.31 36.89 -3.50
C GLY A 523 -7.84 35.46 -3.72
N ALA A 524 -6.56 35.15 -3.52
CA ALA A 524 -6.00 33.81 -3.77
C ALA A 524 -6.09 32.81 -2.59
N GLU A 525 -6.94 33.06 -1.59
CA GLU A 525 -7.07 32.14 -0.45
C GLU A 525 -7.94 30.93 -0.82
N ALA A 526 -7.31 29.96 -1.48
CA ALA A 526 -7.85 28.63 -1.63
C ALA A 526 -8.00 27.99 -0.23
N GLN A 527 -9.24 27.88 0.24
CA GLN A 527 -9.53 27.05 1.40
C GLN A 527 -8.98 25.64 1.16
N PRO A 528 -8.27 25.05 2.13
CA PRO A 528 -7.67 23.74 1.95
C PRO A 528 -8.79 22.72 1.71
N GLY A 529 -8.71 22.03 0.58
CA GLY A 529 -9.68 21.01 0.22
C GLY A 529 -9.60 19.77 1.12
N PRO A 530 -10.45 18.76 0.85
CA PRO A 530 -10.26 17.42 1.40
C PRO A 530 -8.91 16.81 0.96
N GLY A 531 -8.59 15.65 1.53
CA GLY A 531 -7.45 14.84 1.09
C GLY A 531 -7.43 14.59 -0.41
N TRP A 532 -6.23 14.35 -0.95
CA TRP A 532 -5.97 14.15 -2.39
C TRP A 532 -6.28 15.36 -3.28
N GLN A 533 -6.42 16.55 -2.67
CA GLN A 533 -6.47 17.83 -3.36
C GLN A 533 -5.18 18.64 -3.13
N ALA A 534 -4.58 19.11 -4.22
CA ALA A 534 -3.52 20.11 -4.21
C ALA A 534 -4.06 21.46 -4.73
N SER A 535 -3.70 22.55 -4.06
CA SER A 535 -3.96 23.92 -4.53
C SER A 535 -2.66 24.57 -4.98
N LEU A 536 -2.54 24.94 -6.25
CA LEU A 536 -1.39 25.61 -6.86
C LEU A 536 -1.69 27.09 -7.06
N VAL A 537 -1.26 27.95 -6.13
CA VAL A 537 -1.36 29.41 -6.28
C VAL A 537 -0.25 29.89 -7.18
N VAL A 538 -0.58 30.71 -8.19
CA VAL A 538 0.35 31.26 -9.18
C VAL A 538 0.59 32.75 -8.89
N ARG A 539 1.85 33.18 -8.99
CA ARG A 539 2.29 34.56 -8.75
C ARG A 539 3.38 34.95 -9.76
N ASP A 540 3.11 35.95 -10.59
CA ASP A 540 4.08 36.44 -11.59
C ASP A 540 5.35 37.04 -10.95
N GLY A 541 5.31 37.39 -9.66
CA GLY A 541 6.44 37.80 -8.83
C GLY A 541 6.09 37.77 -7.34
N LEU A 542 7.09 37.88 -6.47
CA LEU A 542 6.93 37.80 -5.01
C LEU A 542 6.84 39.20 -4.40
N THR A 543 5.72 39.53 -3.78
CA THR A 543 5.52 40.81 -3.10
C THR A 543 5.46 40.65 -1.57
N PRO A 544 5.62 41.71 -0.77
CA PRO A 544 5.45 41.64 0.68
C PRO A 544 4.08 41.10 1.12
N ALA A 545 3.03 41.30 0.31
CA ALA A 545 1.68 40.78 0.56
C ALA A 545 1.60 39.23 0.46
N ASP A 546 2.54 38.60 -0.24
CA ASP A 546 2.58 37.15 -0.44
C ASP A 546 3.34 36.40 0.67
N THR A 547 4.03 37.11 1.57
CA THR A 547 4.83 36.53 2.67
C THR A 547 4.02 35.54 3.53
N ASP A 548 2.77 35.88 3.79
CA ASP A 548 1.83 35.05 4.55
C ASP A 548 1.46 33.76 3.79
N ALA A 549 1.24 33.86 2.47
CA ALA A 549 1.02 32.71 1.59
C ALA A 549 2.26 31.81 1.47
N VAL A 550 3.47 32.39 1.42
CA VAL A 550 4.75 31.67 1.44
C VAL A 550 4.89 30.86 2.75
N SER A 551 4.57 31.47 3.90
CA SER A 551 4.68 30.80 5.20
C SER A 551 3.67 29.65 5.39
N ARG A 552 2.49 29.74 4.76
CA ARG A 552 1.43 28.73 4.79
C ARG A 552 1.56 27.65 3.71
N ALA A 553 2.48 27.78 2.77
CA ALA A 553 2.68 26.81 1.70
C ALA A 553 3.44 25.56 2.20
N ASP A 554 2.97 24.36 1.85
CA ASP A 554 3.73 23.14 2.09
C ASP A 554 4.93 23.04 1.13
N LEU A 555 4.79 23.59 -0.08
CA LEU A 555 5.79 23.59 -1.14
C LEU A 555 5.83 24.95 -1.82
N VAL A 556 7.03 25.46 -2.08
CA VAL A 556 7.21 26.64 -2.95
C VAL A 556 8.09 26.28 -4.14
N ILE A 557 7.63 26.64 -5.34
CA ILE A 557 8.36 26.51 -6.61
C ILE A 557 8.75 27.91 -7.06
N LEU A 558 10.04 28.13 -7.27
CA LEU A 558 10.65 29.43 -7.58
C LEU A 558 11.35 29.34 -8.94
N GLN A 559 10.83 30.05 -9.94
CA GLN A 559 11.61 30.43 -11.13
C GLN A 559 12.70 31.47 -10.76
N PRO A 560 13.60 31.87 -11.69
CA PRO A 560 14.56 32.93 -11.43
C PRO A 560 13.89 34.17 -10.80
N LEU A 561 14.43 34.60 -9.67
CA LEU A 561 13.93 35.72 -8.88
C LEU A 561 14.76 36.98 -9.10
N ARG A 562 14.14 38.15 -8.96
CA ARG A 562 14.85 39.42 -8.82
C ARG A 562 15.48 39.51 -7.42
N ALA A 563 16.42 40.45 -7.22
CA ALA A 563 17.18 40.54 -5.97
C ALA A 563 16.31 40.89 -4.74
N ASP A 564 15.29 41.74 -4.93
CA ASP A 564 14.26 42.08 -3.95
C ASP A 564 13.37 40.87 -3.60
N GLU A 565 12.92 40.13 -4.61
CA GLU A 565 12.15 38.89 -4.44
C GLU A 565 12.97 37.80 -3.73
N ALA A 566 14.26 37.66 -4.08
CA ALA A 566 15.16 36.70 -3.44
C ALA A 566 15.40 37.05 -1.96
N ALA A 567 15.52 38.33 -1.61
CA ALA A 567 15.62 38.76 -0.21
C ALA A 567 14.35 38.40 0.58
N LEU A 568 13.15 38.68 0.04
CA LEU A 568 11.87 38.30 0.66
C LEU A 568 11.74 36.78 0.82
N ALA A 569 12.07 36.01 -0.23
CA ALA A 569 12.04 34.55 -0.20
C ALA A 569 13.04 33.98 0.82
N GLY A 570 14.25 34.56 0.91
CA GLY A 570 15.30 34.16 1.84
C GLY A 570 14.87 34.26 3.31
N VAL A 571 14.20 35.36 3.67
CA VAL A 571 13.63 35.57 5.01
C VAL A 571 12.43 34.65 5.25
N ALA A 572 11.45 34.64 4.34
CA ALA A 572 10.19 33.89 4.54
C ALA A 572 10.37 32.37 4.56
N LEU A 573 11.31 31.83 3.78
CA LEU A 573 11.59 30.38 3.69
C LEU A 573 12.80 29.95 4.52
N GLY A 574 13.52 30.89 5.17
CA GLY A 574 14.70 30.61 5.98
C GLY A 574 15.84 29.97 5.19
N LEU A 575 16.12 30.47 3.98
CA LEU A 575 17.13 29.90 3.05
C LEU A 575 18.56 30.40 3.32
N GLY A 576 18.71 31.50 4.07
CA GLY A 576 19.98 32.19 4.23
C GLY A 576 20.62 32.56 2.89
N ASP A 577 21.95 32.44 2.80
CA ASP A 577 22.75 32.76 1.61
C ASP A 577 22.35 31.94 0.36
N SER A 578 21.63 30.83 0.54
CA SER A 578 21.08 30.05 -0.59
C SER A 578 20.05 30.83 -1.41
N ALA A 579 19.48 31.91 -0.85
CA ALA A 579 18.53 32.77 -1.55
C ALA A 579 19.18 33.55 -2.70
N GLU A 580 20.43 34.00 -2.56
CA GLU A 580 21.15 34.76 -3.60
C GLU A 580 21.25 33.96 -4.91
N TRP A 581 21.42 32.64 -4.81
CA TRP A 581 21.48 31.73 -5.96
C TRP A 581 20.18 31.71 -6.79
N LEU A 582 19.02 32.03 -6.21
CA LEU A 582 17.75 32.14 -6.95
C LEU A 582 17.76 33.25 -8.01
N THR A 583 18.68 34.22 -7.89
CA THR A 583 18.89 35.28 -8.90
C THR A 583 19.79 34.82 -10.07
N ARG A 584 20.53 33.72 -9.90
CA ARG A 584 21.56 33.23 -10.83
C ARG A 584 21.18 31.94 -11.56
N ILE A 585 20.04 31.32 -11.23
CA ILE A 585 19.59 30.10 -11.93
C ILE A 585 19.15 30.41 -13.37
N ARG A 586 19.32 29.42 -14.26
CA ARG A 586 18.86 29.49 -15.64
C ARG A 586 17.34 29.60 -15.71
N GLY A 587 16.82 30.18 -16.79
CA GLY A 587 15.38 30.31 -17.04
C GLY A 587 14.60 28.99 -17.11
N ASP A 588 15.27 27.88 -17.40
CA ASP A 588 14.72 26.52 -17.44
C ASP A 588 14.96 25.72 -16.14
N MET A 589 15.49 26.36 -15.10
CA MET A 589 15.65 25.81 -13.76
C MET A 589 14.64 26.41 -12.77
N VAL A 590 14.25 25.60 -11.79
CA VAL A 590 13.47 26.05 -10.63
C VAL A 590 14.12 25.60 -9.32
N GLY A 591 14.00 26.46 -8.30
CA GLY A 591 14.19 26.09 -6.91
C GLY A 591 12.89 25.52 -6.35
N VAL A 592 12.91 24.31 -5.81
CA VAL A 592 11.77 23.71 -5.11
C VAL A 592 12.10 23.63 -3.62
N VAL A 593 11.25 24.22 -2.78
CA VAL A 593 11.45 24.36 -1.33
C VAL A 593 10.35 23.64 -0.57
N ASN A 594 10.73 22.78 0.37
CA ASN A 594 9.87 22.20 1.40
C ASN A 594 10.59 22.31 2.74
N ARG A 595 9.98 22.93 3.76
CA ARG A 595 10.53 22.98 5.14
C ARG A 595 12.00 23.45 5.23
N ARG A 596 12.32 24.59 4.59
CA ARG A 596 13.69 25.16 4.47
C ARG A 596 14.69 24.33 3.64
N VAL A 597 14.31 23.15 3.15
CA VAL A 597 15.14 22.34 2.25
C VAL A 597 14.90 22.80 0.81
N LEU A 598 15.91 23.45 0.22
CA LEU A 598 15.95 23.84 -1.19
C LEU A 598 16.52 22.71 -2.06
N ARG A 599 15.91 22.49 -3.22
CA ARG A 599 16.37 21.59 -4.28
C ARG A 599 16.28 22.25 -5.64
N TRP A 600 17.29 22.00 -6.47
CA TRP A 600 17.38 22.51 -7.83
C TRP A 600 16.88 21.48 -8.83
N ALA A 601 15.93 21.85 -9.67
CA ALA A 601 15.41 21.03 -10.75
C ALA A 601 15.54 21.79 -12.08
N LEU A 602 16.28 21.21 -13.03
CA LEU A 602 16.19 21.57 -14.45
C LEU A 602 14.88 20.97 -14.99
N LEU A 603 13.96 21.80 -15.50
CA LEU A 603 12.61 21.36 -15.85
C LEU A 603 12.58 20.24 -16.91
N SER A 604 13.63 20.14 -17.74
CA SER A 604 13.80 19.12 -18.78
C SER A 604 12.56 18.96 -19.66
N ALA A 605 12.02 20.10 -20.12
CA ALA A 605 10.77 20.12 -20.88
C ALA A 605 10.87 19.28 -22.16
N THR A 606 9.91 18.38 -22.36
CA THR A 606 9.84 17.53 -23.56
C THR A 606 9.51 18.37 -24.80
N PRO A 607 9.79 17.88 -26.03
CA PRO A 607 9.36 18.57 -27.25
C PRO A 607 7.85 18.84 -27.29
N ILE A 608 7.05 17.93 -26.71
CA ILE A 608 5.60 18.07 -26.57
C ILE A 608 5.25 19.22 -25.61
N GLU A 609 5.89 19.30 -24.45
CA GLU A 609 5.71 20.40 -23.50
C GLU A 609 6.06 21.74 -24.12
N VAL A 610 7.21 21.84 -24.81
CA VAL A 610 7.66 23.07 -25.48
C VAL A 610 6.71 23.47 -26.61
N GLN A 611 6.16 22.52 -27.38
CA GLN A 611 5.20 22.81 -28.45
C GLN A 611 3.84 23.32 -27.90
N LEU A 612 3.39 22.81 -26.76
CA LEU A 612 2.11 23.18 -26.14
C LEU A 612 2.16 24.51 -25.36
N ILE A 613 3.27 24.77 -24.67
CA ILE A 613 3.39 25.79 -23.63
C ILE A 613 4.37 26.90 -24.03
N GLY A 614 5.29 26.61 -24.96
CA GLY A 614 6.49 27.42 -25.18
C GLY A 614 7.61 27.09 -24.17
N PRO A 615 8.71 27.86 -24.17
CA PRO A 615 9.73 27.72 -23.12
C PRO A 615 9.12 28.07 -21.76
N PRO A 616 9.26 27.22 -20.72
CA PRO A 616 8.74 27.49 -19.38
C PRO A 616 9.66 28.46 -18.61
N THR A 617 9.95 29.60 -19.24
CA THR A 617 10.74 30.72 -18.71
C THR A 617 9.82 31.81 -18.19
N ARG A 618 10.29 32.59 -17.21
CA ARG A 618 9.61 33.80 -16.76
C ARG A 618 9.78 34.90 -17.81
N SER A 619 8.69 35.56 -18.20
CA SER A 619 8.65 36.71 -19.13
C SER A 619 8.82 38.04 -18.41
#